data_AF-A0A6A6D5M5-F1
#
_entry.id   AF-A0A6A6D5M5-F1
#
_cell.length_a   1.000
_cell.length_b   1.000
_cell.length_c   1.000
_cell.angle_alpha   90.00
_cell.angle_beta   90.00
_cell.angle_gamma   90.00
#
_symmetry.space_group_name_H-M   'P 1'
#
loop_
_entity.id
_entity.type
_entity.pdbx_description
1 polymer ?
#
loop_
_entity_poly.entity_id
_entity_poly.type
_entity_poly.pdbx_seq_one_letter_code
_entity_poly.pdbx_strand_id
1 'polypeptide(L)' 'MRSFGTEIPGNRGRNDELSPEARAAIISKREAGVLRKDLAVECRVSEKTITNTFKRWKSHNTVESLP' A
#
# COMPACT_ATOMS: atom_id res chain seq x y z
N MET A 1 -0.42 23.56 1.14
CA MET A 1 0.34 22.68 0.24
C MET A 1 0.14 21.24 0.66
N ARG A 2 -0.25 20.35 -0.26
CA ARG A 2 -0.43 18.92 -0.03
C ARG A 2 0.88 18.22 -0.45
N SER A 3 1.85 18.19 0.44
CA SER A 3 3.16 17.57 0.20
C SER A 3 3.04 16.06 0.39
N PHE A 4 2.50 15.36 -0.61
CA PHE A 4 2.39 13.90 -0.64
C PHE A 4 3.72 13.29 -1.08
N GLY A 5 4.69 13.32 -0.17
CA GLY A 5 5.99 12.69 -0.36
C GLY A 5 5.84 11.17 -0.41
N THR A 6 5.62 10.67 -1.61
CA THR A 6 6.16 9.45 -2.22
C THR A 6 5.31 9.24 -3.47
N GLU A 7 5.86 9.62 -4.62
CA GLU A 7 5.29 9.28 -5.92
C GLU A 7 5.30 7.75 -6.01
N ILE A 8 4.15 7.12 -5.78
CA ILE A 8 3.99 5.69 -6.05
C ILE A 8 4.03 5.59 -7.58
N PRO A 9 5.05 4.92 -8.16
CA PRO A 9 5.23 4.91 -9.61
C PRO A 9 3.95 4.38 -10.25
N GLY A 10 3.27 5.25 -11.01
CA GLY A 10 1.94 5.01 -11.57
C GLY A 10 1.91 4.02 -12.74
N ASN A 11 3.02 3.32 -13.01
CA ASN A 11 3.17 2.39 -14.13
C ASN A 11 3.08 0.94 -13.66
N ARG A 12 1.92 0.56 -13.10
CA ARG A 12 1.67 -0.81 -12.67
C ARG A 12 0.88 -1.56 -13.73
N GLY A 13 1.44 -2.65 -14.25
CA GLY A 13 0.75 -3.57 -15.14
C GLY A 13 -0.37 -4.33 -14.42
N ARG A 14 -1.29 -4.91 -15.19
CA ARG A 14 -2.30 -5.84 -14.64
C ARG A 14 -1.57 -7.04 -14.03
N ASN A 15 -1.84 -7.33 -12.75
CA ASN A 15 -1.18 -8.36 -11.92
C ASN A 15 0.25 -8.06 -11.46
N ASP A 16 0.79 -6.86 -11.68
CA ASP A 16 2.10 -6.52 -11.10
C ASP A 16 2.05 -6.57 -9.58
N GLU A 17 3.16 -6.90 -8.94
CA GLU A 17 3.24 -6.92 -7.49
C GLU A 17 3.34 -5.49 -6.92
N LEU A 18 2.89 -5.28 -5.67
CA LEU A 18 3.13 -4.01 -4.98
C LEU A 18 4.62 -3.91 -4.67
N SER A 19 5.27 -2.82 -5.09
CA SER A 19 6.65 -2.54 -4.66
C SER A 19 6.74 -2.47 -3.12
N PRO A 20 7.88 -2.85 -2.53
CA PRO A 20 8.07 -2.75 -1.08
C PRO A 20 7.81 -1.34 -0.53
N GLU A 21 8.20 -0.32 -1.29
CA GLU A 21 7.95 1.10 -0.97
C GLU A 21 6.46 1.42 -0.92
N ALA A 22 5.68 0.94 -1.89
CA ALA A 22 4.23 1.13 -1.91
C ALA A 22 3.55 0.39 -0.75
N ARG A 23 4.04 -0.80 -0.37
CA ARG A 23 3.55 -1.54 0.81
C ARG A 23 3.83 -0.76 2.09
N ALA A 24 5.05 -0.28 2.26
CA ALA A 24 5.44 0.53 3.41
C ALA A 24 4.56 1.79 3.51
N ALA A 25 4.34 2.50 2.40
CA ALA A 25 3.47 3.68 2.36
C ALA A 25 2.02 3.35 2.77
N ILE A 26 1.45 2.23 2.27
CA ILE A 26 0.10 1.78 2.64
C ILE A 26 0.01 1.46 4.14
N ILE A 27 1.03 0.78 4.69
CA ILE A 27 1.09 0.40 6.11
C ILE A 27 1.17 1.65 6.99
N SER A 28 2.15 2.52 6.75
CA SER A 28 2.34 3.75 7.54
C SER A 28 1.09 4.62 7.55
N LYS A 29 0.42 4.78 6.40
CA LYS A 29 -0.81 5.57 6.31
C LYS A 29 -2.01 4.87 6.97
N ARG A 30 -2.08 3.54 6.95
CA ARG A 30 -3.13 2.82 7.70
C ARG A 30 -2.94 2.89 9.20
N GLU A 31 -1.70 2.87 9.68
CA GLU A 31 -1.38 3.09 11.08
C GLU A 31 -1.72 4.51 11.51
N ALA A 32 -1.50 5.51 10.64
CA ALA A 32 -1.97 6.88 10.82
C ALA A 32 -3.51 7.07 10.72
N GLY A 33 -4.26 6.01 10.43
CA GLY A 33 -5.73 6.03 10.42
C GLY A 33 -6.40 6.34 9.07
N VAL A 34 -5.65 6.64 8.01
CA VAL A 34 -6.18 7.03 6.68
C VAL A 34 -7.03 5.94 6.04
N LEU A 35 -8.29 6.21 5.67
CA LEU A 35 -9.22 5.19 5.20
C LEU A 35 -8.71 4.37 4.02
N ARG A 36 -9.09 3.09 3.96
CA ARG A 36 -8.70 2.17 2.88
C ARG A 36 -9.12 2.68 1.50
N LYS A 37 -10.27 3.35 1.42
CA LYS A 37 -10.80 3.95 0.19
C LYS A 37 -9.89 5.04 -0.35
N ASP A 38 -9.41 5.91 0.52
CA ASP A 38 -8.52 7.01 0.14
C ASP A 38 -7.16 6.46 -0.32
N LEU A 39 -6.65 5.44 0.38
CA LEU A 39 -5.43 4.74 -0.01
C LEU A 39 -5.56 4.00 -1.34
N ALA A 40 -6.74 3.43 -1.64
CA ALA A 40 -7.01 2.74 -2.90
C ALA A 40 -6.93 3.70 -4.09
N VAL A 41 -7.50 4.89 -3.94
CA VAL A 41 -7.44 5.95 -4.94
C VAL A 41 -6.02 6.47 -5.09
N GLU A 42 -5.35 6.76 -3.97
CA GLU A 42 -3.99 7.32 -3.97
C GLU A 42 -2.96 6.34 -4.55
N CYS A 43 -3.03 5.06 -4.17
CA CYS A 43 -2.10 4.04 -4.64
C CYS A 43 -2.54 3.37 -5.94
N ARG A 44 -3.71 3.74 -6.50
CA ARG A 44 -4.34 3.11 -7.67
C ARG A 44 -4.44 1.58 -7.55
N VAL A 45 -4.82 1.09 -6.38
CA VAL A 45 -4.99 -0.34 -6.08
C VAL A 45 -6.38 -0.65 -5.58
N SER A 46 -6.78 -1.91 -5.64
CA SER A 46 -8.03 -2.34 -5.02
C SER A 46 -7.97 -2.25 -3.49
N GLU A 47 -9.10 -1.93 -2.85
CA GLU A 47 -9.22 -1.99 -1.38
C GLU A 47 -8.90 -3.39 -0.81
N LYS A 48 -9.16 -4.43 -1.61
CA LYS A 48 -8.80 -5.82 -1.28
C LYS A 48 -7.28 -5.98 -1.19
N THR A 49 -6.53 -5.38 -2.11
CA THR A 49 -5.06 -5.36 -2.08
C THR A 49 -4.55 -4.71 -0.80
N ILE A 50 -5.06 -3.52 -0.44
CA ILE A 50 -4.69 -2.83 0.81
C ILE A 50 -5.01 -3.67 2.04
N THR A 51 -6.19 -4.28 2.06
CA THR A 51 -6.61 -5.16 3.17
C THR A 51 -5.68 -6.36 3.31
N ASN A 52 -5.30 -7.00 2.20
CA ASN A 52 -4.38 -8.13 2.21
C ASN A 52 -2.97 -7.72 2.63
N THR A 53 -2.45 -6.59 2.14
CA THR A 53 -1.15 -6.04 2.55
C THR A 53 -1.13 -5.76 4.05
N PHE A 54 -2.17 -5.10 4.58
CA PHE A 54 -2.24 -4.78 6.00
C PHE A 54 -2.44 -6.03 6.88
N LYS A 55 -3.21 -7.03 6.40
CA LYS A 55 -3.33 -8.33 7.08
C LYS A 55 -1.98 -9.05 7.14
N ARG A 56 -1.24 -9.12 6.02
CA ARG A 56 0.10 -9.71 5.98
C ARG A 56 1.05 -8.99 6.94
N TRP A 57 1.04 -7.66 6.95
CA TRP A 57 1.80 -6.85 7.90
C TRP A 57 1.47 -7.21 9.35
N LYS A 58 0.19 -7.27 9.72
CA LYS A 58 -0.20 -7.65 11.10
C LYS A 58 0.22 -9.06 11.49
N SER A 59 0.26 -10.01 10.54
CA SER A 59 0.60 -11.40 10.82
C SER A 59 2.11 -11.67 10.86
N HIS A 60 2.88 -11.03 9.98
CA HIS A 60 4.30 -11.34 9.79
C HIS A 60 5.23 -10.18 10.13
N ASN A 61 4.72 -8.95 10.22
CA ASN A 61 5.49 -7.74 10.44
C ASN A 61 6.61 -7.52 9.42
N THR A 62 6.40 -8.00 8.18
CA THR A 62 7.34 -7.81 7.07
C THR A 62 6.66 -7.14 5.87
N VAL A 63 7.42 -6.30 5.16
CA VAL A 63 7.02 -5.69 3.88
C VAL A 63 7.45 -6.52 2.66
N GLU A 64 8.33 -7.49 2.88
CA GLU A 64 8.83 -8.40 1.86
C GLU A 64 7.74 -9.37 1.39
N SER A 65 7.84 -9.78 0.13
CA SER A 65 7.08 -10.92 -0.37
C SER A 65 7.65 -12.16 0.30
N LEU A 66 7.06 -12.58 1.42
CA LEU A 66 7.34 -13.88 2.01
C LEU A 66 7.16 -14.99 0.96
N PRO A 67 8.00 -16.04 1.00
CA PRO A 67 7.99 -17.15 0.04
C PRO A 67 6.63 -17.86 -0.05
#